data_AF-A0A2E7MUR1-F1
#
_entry.id   AF-A0A2E7MUR1-F1
#
_cell.length_a   1.000
_cell.length_b   1.000
_cell.length_c   1.000
_cell.angle_alpha   90.00
_cell.angle_beta   90.00
_cell.angle_gamma   90.00
#
_symmetry.space_group_name_H-M   'P 1'
#
loop_
_entity.id
_entity.type
_entity.pdbx_description
1 polymer ?
#
loop_
_entity_poly.entity_id
_entity_poly.type
_entity_poly.pdbx_seq_one_letter_code
_entity_poly.pdbx_strand_id
1 'polypeptide(L)'
;MKQHQFWIVKDDNSLAYCKKKLEELYAENGYVEVEWTTAKTRTQRQNRALHVYLRELALTLNEKGLDCSMVLKDGVTAIKWTDHLVKEHIWRVVQEAQTEKKSTRDLDRSELSMIYDIINRHLGEKFGVHVPFPER
;
A
#
# COMPACT_ATOMS: atom_id res chain seq x y z
N MET A 1 -5.48 22.59 0.78
CA MET A 1 -4.74 21.35 0.49
C MET A 1 -4.08 21.50 -0.88
N LYS A 2 -2.75 21.51 -0.97
CA LYS A 2 -2.04 21.57 -2.27
C LYS A 2 -2.23 20.22 -2.99
N GLN A 3 -2.91 20.20 -4.13
CA GLN A 3 -3.02 19.00 -4.96
C GLN A 3 -1.64 18.70 -5.56
N HIS A 4 -0.99 17.66 -5.08
CA HIS A 4 0.28 17.21 -5.66
C HIS A 4 -0.07 16.33 -6.87
N GLN A 5 0.17 16.83 -8.08
CA GLN A 5 0.10 16.02 -9.29
C GLN A 5 1.42 15.26 -9.44
N PHE A 6 1.34 13.93 -9.46
CA PHE A 6 2.50 13.06 -9.62
C PHE A 6 2.54 12.50 -11.03
N TRP A 7 3.70 12.59 -11.68
CA TRP A 7 3.87 12.09 -13.04
C TRP A 7 5.16 11.29 -13.19
N ILE A 8 5.04 10.13 -13.84
CA ILE A 8 6.15 9.22 -14.11
C ILE A 8 6.62 9.44 -15.54
N VAL A 9 7.86 9.90 -15.68
CA VAL A 9 8.56 9.99 -16.96
C VAL A 9 9.41 8.72 -17.11
N LYS A 10 9.06 7.86 -18.08
CA LYS A 10 9.66 6.52 -18.26
C LYS A 10 10.15 6.26 -19.69
N ASP A 11 9.77 7.11 -20.62
CA ASP A 11 10.05 7.01 -22.06
C ASP A 11 10.07 8.40 -22.71
N ASP A 12 10.63 8.50 -23.91
CA ASP A 12 10.83 9.79 -24.60
C ASP A 12 9.52 10.55 -24.86
N ASN A 13 8.40 9.85 -25.08
CA ASN A 13 7.10 10.49 -25.25
C ASN A 13 6.59 11.10 -23.94
N SER A 14 6.75 10.39 -22.83
CA SER A 14 6.41 10.91 -21.50
C SER A 14 7.29 12.11 -21.10
N LEU A 15 8.55 12.16 -21.56
CA LEU A 15 9.43 13.31 -21.37
C LEU A 15 8.97 14.52 -22.18
N ALA A 16 8.63 14.32 -23.45
CA ALA A 16 8.15 15.38 -24.33
C ALA A 16 6.84 15.99 -23.82
N TYR A 17 5.90 15.15 -23.38
CA TYR A 17 4.66 15.65 -22.77
C TYR A 17 4.98 16.44 -21.48
N CYS A 18 5.96 16.00 -20.68
CA CYS A 18 6.33 16.67 -19.43
C CYS A 18 6.88 18.07 -19.64
N LYS A 19 7.79 18.22 -20.60
CA LYS A 19 8.29 19.53 -21.00
C LYS A 19 7.16 20.45 -21.43
N LYS A 20 6.27 19.98 -22.31
CA LYS A 20 5.14 20.77 -22.81
C LYS A 20 4.23 21.24 -21.68
N LYS A 21 3.91 20.35 -20.72
CA LYS A 21 3.03 20.71 -19.60
C LYS A 21 3.67 21.68 -18.61
N LEU A 22 4.97 21.56 -18.36
CA LEU A 22 5.69 22.53 -17.52
C LEU A 22 5.72 23.91 -18.18
N GLU A 23 5.91 23.98 -19.50
CA GLU A 23 5.85 25.23 -20.26
C GLU A 23 4.47 25.88 -20.19
N GLU A 24 3.39 25.10 -20.37
CA GLU A 24 2.01 25.59 -20.22
C GLU A 24 1.74 26.12 -18.80
N LEU A 25 2.14 25.37 -17.76
CA LEU A 25 1.93 25.77 -16.36
C LEU A 25 2.72 27.01 -15.97
N TYR A 26 3.93 27.17 -16.51
CA TYR A 26 4.76 28.36 -16.32
C TYR A 26 4.15 29.57 -17.03
N ALA A 27 3.62 29.39 -18.25
CA ALA A 27 2.96 30.46 -18.99
C ALA A 27 1.68 30.94 -18.29
N GLU A 28 0.91 30.05 -17.65
CA GLU A 28 -0.31 30.40 -16.93
C GLU A 28 -0.06 31.02 -15.55
N ASN A 29 0.89 30.49 -14.77
CA ASN A 29 1.05 30.85 -13.36
C ASN A 29 2.33 31.65 -13.05
N GLY A 30 3.25 31.78 -14.00
CA GLY A 30 4.53 32.50 -13.85
C GLY A 30 5.59 31.80 -12.99
N TYR A 31 5.23 30.71 -12.30
CA TYR A 31 6.16 29.87 -11.55
C TYR A 31 5.64 28.43 -11.48
N VAL A 32 6.57 27.46 -11.45
CA VAL A 32 6.26 26.03 -11.27
C VAL A 32 7.29 25.44 -10.33
N GLU A 33 6.82 24.81 -9.26
CA GLU A 33 7.66 24.06 -8.33
C GLU A 33 7.63 22.59 -8.73
N VAL A 34 8.80 21.99 -8.97
CA VAL A 34 8.93 20.61 -9.43
C VAL A 34 9.78 19.82 -8.45
N GLU A 35 9.26 18.68 -7.99
CA GLU A 35 9.99 17.72 -7.18
C GLU A 35 10.26 16.47 -8.03
N TRP A 36 11.51 15.99 -8.04
CA TRP A 36 11.91 14.81 -8.81
C TRP A 36 12.48 13.73 -7.90
N THR A 37 12.19 12.48 -8.23
CA THR A 37 12.79 11.31 -7.60
C THR A 37 13.20 10.30 -8.67
N THR A 38 14.46 9.87 -8.63
CA THR A 38 15.00 8.82 -9.50
C THR A 38 14.91 7.44 -8.84
N ALA A 39 14.65 7.40 -7.53
CA ALA A 39 14.28 6.18 -6.85
C ALA A 39 12.96 5.68 -7.46
N LYS A 40 12.89 4.38 -7.77
CA LYS A 40 11.63 3.77 -8.23
C LYS A 40 10.62 3.88 -7.10
N THR A 41 9.88 5.00 -7.07
CA THR A 41 8.73 5.16 -6.20
C THR A 41 7.81 3.98 -6.48
N ARG A 42 7.32 3.35 -5.42
CA ARG A 42 6.44 2.18 -5.49
C ARG A 42 5.43 2.40 -6.63
N THR A 43 5.49 1.55 -7.66
CA THR A 43 4.67 1.77 -8.85
C THR A 43 3.20 1.76 -8.42
N GLN A 44 2.35 2.61 -9.02
CA GLN A 44 0.91 2.61 -8.67
C GLN A 44 0.27 1.21 -8.73
N ARG A 45 0.82 0.32 -9.57
CA ARG A 45 0.48 -1.09 -9.64
C ARG A 45 0.73 -1.83 -8.33
N GLN A 46 1.90 -1.65 -7.71
CA GLN A 46 2.23 -2.24 -6.41
C GLN A 46 1.36 -1.69 -5.27
N ASN A 47 0.98 -0.40 -5.31
CA ASN A 47 0.00 0.14 -4.34
C ASN A 47 -1.34 -0.56 -4.47
N ARG A 48 -1.84 -0.71 -5.70
CA ARG A 48 -3.12 -1.38 -5.97
C ARG A 48 -3.07 -2.84 -5.55
N ALA A 49 -1.99 -3.55 -5.88
CA ALA A 49 -1.78 -4.93 -5.48
C ALA A 49 -1.82 -5.12 -3.95
N LEU A 50 -1.19 -4.22 -3.18
CA LEU A 50 -1.29 -4.26 -1.71
C LEU A 50 -2.74 -4.14 -1.22
N HIS A 51 -3.51 -3.19 -1.77
CA HIS A 51 -4.91 -3.02 -1.38
C HIS A 51 -5.79 -4.21 -1.77
N VAL A 52 -5.50 -4.86 -2.90
CA VAL A 52 -6.17 -6.11 -3.32
C VAL A 52 -5.84 -7.23 -2.33
N TYR A 53 -4.56 -7.42 -2.01
CA TYR A 53 -4.10 -8.41 -1.02
C TYR A 53 -4.79 -8.22 0.34
N LEU A 54 -4.83 -6.98 0.86
CA LEU A 54 -5.47 -6.69 2.14
C LEU A 54 -6.96 -7.04 2.15
N ARG A 55 -7.64 -6.83 1.02
CA ARG A 55 -9.05 -7.19 0.85
C ARG A 55 -9.24 -8.71 0.81
N GLU A 56 -8.46 -9.42 0.02
CA GLU A 56 -8.51 -10.89 -0.06
C GLU A 56 -8.19 -11.54 1.28
N LEU A 57 -7.22 -10.99 2.00
CA LEU A 57 -6.86 -11.45 3.33
C LEU A 57 -8.01 -11.19 4.33
N ALA A 58 -8.63 -10.02 4.30
CA ALA A 58 -9.80 -9.75 5.15
C ALA A 58 -10.94 -10.73 4.88
N LEU A 59 -11.23 -11.03 3.61
CA LEU A 59 -12.25 -12.01 3.23
C LEU A 59 -11.91 -13.40 3.75
N THR A 60 -10.68 -13.86 3.52
CA THR A 60 -10.23 -15.19 3.95
C THR A 60 -10.27 -15.34 5.48
N LEU A 61 -9.87 -14.31 6.21
CA LEU A 61 -9.94 -14.30 7.68
C LEU A 61 -11.40 -14.40 8.17
N ASN A 62 -12.30 -13.65 7.55
CA ASN A 62 -13.72 -13.71 7.87
C ASN A 62 -14.35 -15.07 7.52
N GLU A 63 -13.99 -15.68 6.39
CA GLU A 63 -14.46 -17.02 5.99
C GLU A 63 -14.02 -18.11 6.98
N LYS A 64 -12.85 -17.95 7.59
CA LYS A 64 -12.36 -18.84 8.64
C LYS A 64 -12.92 -18.53 10.03
N GLY A 65 -13.79 -17.55 10.17
CA GLY A 65 -14.35 -17.14 11.46
C GLY A 65 -13.31 -16.56 12.42
N LEU A 66 -12.20 -16.04 11.90
CA LEU A 66 -11.20 -15.34 12.71
C LEU A 66 -11.68 -13.91 12.88
N ASP A 67 -12.29 -13.58 14.00
CA ASP A 67 -12.82 -12.24 14.25
C ASP A 67 -11.73 -11.28 14.79
N CYS A 68 -11.84 -9.99 14.44
CA CYS A 68 -10.97 -8.94 14.97
C CYS A 68 -11.47 -8.47 16.34
N SER A 69 -11.43 -9.33 17.35
CA SER A 69 -11.85 -8.98 18.72
C SER A 69 -10.74 -8.20 19.44
N MET A 70 -10.81 -6.86 19.40
CA MET A 70 -9.77 -6.03 20.02
C MET A 70 -10.15 -5.25 21.29
N VAL A 71 -11.40 -4.87 21.58
CA VAL A 71 -11.61 -3.97 22.76
C VAL A 71 -12.93 -4.11 23.51
N LEU A 72 -14.00 -4.66 22.95
CA LEU A 72 -15.31 -4.58 23.62
C LEU A 72 -15.45 -5.66 24.70
N LYS A 73 -15.11 -5.27 25.94
CA LYS A 73 -15.73 -5.79 27.16
C LYS A 73 -17.24 -5.81 26.94
N ASP A 74 -17.82 -7.00 27.03
CA ASP A 74 -19.26 -7.28 27.06
C ASP A 74 -20.07 -6.77 25.85
N GLY A 75 -20.23 -7.63 24.83
CA GLY A 75 -21.49 -7.66 24.07
C GLY A 75 -21.46 -7.36 22.56
N VAL A 76 -20.30 -7.11 21.94
CA VAL A 76 -20.20 -7.06 20.47
C VAL A 76 -19.19 -8.11 20.00
N THR A 77 -19.66 -9.35 19.94
CA THR A 77 -18.95 -10.48 19.35
C THR A 77 -19.09 -10.42 17.83
N ALA A 78 -18.00 -10.66 17.09
CA ALA A 78 -17.87 -10.66 15.62
C ALA A 78 -17.68 -9.30 14.93
N ILE A 79 -16.57 -8.61 15.21
CA ILE A 79 -16.06 -7.56 14.31
C ILE A 79 -15.40 -8.25 13.10
N LYS A 80 -16.04 -8.13 11.94
CA LYS A 80 -15.50 -8.60 10.66
C LYS A 80 -14.23 -7.83 10.30
N TRP A 81 -13.23 -8.53 9.78
CA TRP A 81 -12.08 -7.92 9.16
C TRP A 81 -12.48 -7.06 7.96
N THR A 82 -11.97 -5.84 7.95
CA THR A 82 -11.97 -4.95 6.79
C THR A 82 -10.54 -4.81 6.29
N ASP A 83 -10.37 -4.36 5.05
CA ASP A 83 -9.06 -4.04 4.48
C ASP A 83 -8.28 -3.04 5.35
N HIS A 84 -8.98 -2.07 5.95
CA HIS A 84 -8.40 -1.14 6.92
C HIS A 84 -7.90 -1.84 8.19
N LEU A 85 -8.69 -2.72 8.81
CA LEU A 85 -8.28 -3.44 10.02
C LEU A 85 -7.09 -4.35 9.77
N VAL A 86 -7.08 -5.08 8.65
CA VAL A 86 -5.95 -5.92 8.25
C VAL A 86 -4.70 -5.05 8.06
N LYS A 87 -4.86 -3.87 7.44
CA LYS A 87 -3.75 -2.94 7.23
C LYS A 87 -3.17 -2.42 8.55
N GLU A 88 -4.00 -1.98 9.48
CA GLU A 88 -3.53 -1.36 10.72
C GLU A 88 -3.04 -2.39 11.75
N HIS A 89 -3.71 -3.54 11.88
CA HIS A 89 -3.41 -4.52 12.93
C HIS A 89 -2.48 -5.66 12.50
N ILE A 90 -2.40 -5.98 11.21
CA ILE A 90 -1.52 -7.04 10.71
C ILE A 90 -0.36 -6.40 9.96
N TRP A 91 -0.66 -5.65 8.90
CA TRP A 91 0.38 -5.14 8.02
C TRP A 91 1.28 -4.11 8.70
N ARG A 92 0.70 -3.08 9.34
CA ARG A 92 1.47 -1.99 9.94
C ARG A 92 2.31 -2.44 11.13
N VAL A 93 1.83 -3.41 11.91
CA VAL A 93 2.60 -4.01 13.01
C VAL A 93 3.87 -4.68 12.50
N VAL A 94 3.78 -5.50 11.45
CA VAL A 94 4.95 -6.16 10.85
C VAL A 94 5.85 -5.15 10.15
N GLN A 95 5.27 -4.18 9.45
CA GLN A 95 6.01 -3.12 8.77
C GLN A 95 6.86 -2.30 9.75
N GLU A 96 6.27 -1.80 10.84
CA GLU A 96 6.99 -1.03 11.84
C GLU A 96 8.08 -1.87 12.53
N ALA A 97 7.79 -3.15 12.82
CA ALA A 97 8.75 -4.05 13.43
C ALA A 97 9.97 -4.38 12.53
N GLN A 98 9.80 -4.39 11.21
CA GLN A 98 10.88 -4.75 10.27
C GLN A 98 11.61 -3.55 9.67
N THR A 99 10.90 -2.43 9.48
CA THR A 99 11.42 -1.30 8.69
C THR A 99 11.46 0.01 9.46
N GLU A 100 10.85 0.08 10.65
CA GLU A 100 10.64 1.31 11.43
C GLU A 100 9.85 2.42 10.69
N LYS A 101 9.39 2.14 9.46
CA LYS A 101 8.61 3.05 8.63
C LYS A 101 7.13 2.92 8.96
N LYS A 102 6.46 4.05 9.20
CA LYS A 102 5.00 4.06 9.42
C LYS A 102 4.20 4.05 8.12
N SER A 103 4.69 4.72 7.08
CA SER A 103 3.94 4.85 5.83
C SER A 103 4.30 3.75 4.84
N THR A 104 3.29 3.05 4.34
CA THR A 104 3.46 2.11 3.21
C THR A 104 4.02 2.79 1.95
N ARG A 105 3.97 4.13 1.85
CA ARG A 105 4.51 4.90 0.73
C ARG A 105 6.04 4.96 0.74
N ASP A 106 6.64 4.77 1.91
CA ASP A 106 8.09 4.88 2.10
C ASP A 106 8.78 3.52 1.98
N LEU A 107 8.00 2.46 1.69
CA LEU A 107 8.50 1.10 1.53
C LEU A 107 9.05 0.85 0.13
N ASP A 108 10.21 0.19 0.12
CA ASP A 108 10.85 -0.32 -1.07
C ASP A 108 10.21 -1.65 -1.50
N ARG A 109 10.46 -2.07 -2.74
CA ARG A 109 9.89 -3.33 -3.29
C ARG A 109 10.36 -4.57 -2.50
N SER A 110 11.62 -4.59 -2.10
CA SER A 110 12.21 -5.66 -1.30
C SER A 110 11.56 -5.75 0.08
N GLU A 111 11.42 -4.61 0.76
CA GLU A 111 10.77 -4.50 2.07
C GLU A 111 9.32 -4.97 2.02
N LEU A 112 8.57 -4.57 0.98
CA LEU A 112 7.19 -5.02 0.80
C LEU A 112 7.09 -6.54 0.63
N SER A 113 7.97 -7.12 -0.18
CA SER A 113 7.99 -8.58 -0.40
C SER A 113 8.34 -9.32 0.89
N MET A 114 9.31 -8.81 1.65
CA MET A 114 9.70 -9.34 2.95
C MET A 114 8.55 -9.30 3.97
N ILE A 115 7.83 -8.18 4.07
CA ILE A 115 6.67 -8.04 4.97
C ILE A 115 5.58 -9.04 4.59
N TYR A 116 5.29 -9.18 3.30
CA TYR A 116 4.32 -10.16 2.80
C TYR A 116 4.72 -11.60 3.18
N ASP A 117 5.97 -12.00 2.95
CA ASP A 117 6.44 -13.36 3.25
C ASP A 117 6.32 -13.69 4.74
N ILE A 118 6.62 -12.73 5.62
CA ILE A 118 6.47 -12.88 7.07
C ILE A 118 5.01 -13.10 7.45
N ILE A 119 4.11 -12.27 6.92
CA ILE A 119 2.67 -12.37 7.19
C ILE A 119 2.11 -13.69 6.66
N ASN A 120 2.42 -14.03 5.40
CA ASN A 120 1.92 -15.25 4.76
C ASN A 120 2.42 -16.51 5.47
N ARG A 121 3.69 -16.55 5.88
CA ARG A 121 4.23 -17.65 6.69
C ARG A 121 3.53 -17.76 8.05
N HIS A 122 3.37 -16.64 8.77
CA HIS A 122 2.73 -16.66 10.09
C HIS A 122 1.28 -17.12 10.02
N LEU A 123 0.53 -16.62 9.04
CA LEU A 123 -0.86 -16.96 8.83
C LEU A 123 -1.04 -18.39 8.30
N GLY A 124 -0.11 -18.86 7.46
CA GLY A 124 -0.07 -20.24 6.99
C GLY A 124 0.19 -21.23 8.12
N GLU A 125 1.19 -20.97 8.96
CA GLU A 125 1.58 -21.87 10.06
C GLU A 125 0.54 -21.92 11.18
N LYS A 126 -0.01 -20.77 11.61
CA LYS A 126 -0.92 -20.70 12.76
C LYS A 126 -2.39 -20.90 12.42
N PHE A 127 -2.81 -20.41 11.27
CA PHE A 127 -4.23 -20.33 10.91
C PHE A 127 -4.56 -21.10 9.62
N GLY A 128 -3.56 -21.72 8.97
CA GLY A 128 -3.70 -22.36 7.68
C GLY A 128 -4.19 -21.42 6.57
N VAL A 129 -4.01 -20.10 6.74
CA VAL A 129 -4.48 -19.08 5.80
C VAL A 129 -3.33 -18.78 4.84
N HIS A 130 -3.58 -18.98 3.55
CA HIS A 130 -2.63 -18.63 2.50
C HIS A 130 -3.32 -17.76 1.47
N VAL A 131 -2.84 -16.53 1.31
CA VAL A 131 -3.37 -15.58 0.33
C VAL A 131 -2.21 -15.14 -0.56
N PRO A 132 -2.20 -15.52 -1.84
CA PRO A 132 -1.11 -15.15 -2.74
C PRO A 132 -1.09 -13.63 -2.95
N PHE A 133 0.10 -13.04 -3.08
CA PHE A 133 0.20 -11.64 -3.46
C PHE A 133 -0.29 -11.47 -4.91
N PRO A 134 -1.20 -10.52 -5.20
CA PRO A 134 -1.78 -10.37 -6.53
C PRO A 134 -0.75 -9.85 -7.53
N GLU A 135 -0.66 -10.52 -8.68
CA GLU A 135 0.35 -10.22 -9.71
C GLU A 135 0.01 -9.02 -10.61
N ARG A 136 -1.19 -8.41 -10.51
CA ARG A 136 -1.65 -7.36 -11.43
C ARG A 136 -2.44 -6.23 -10.78
#